data_AF-A0AAF0UW39-F1
#
_entry.id   AF-A0AAF0UW39-F1
#
_cell.length_a   1.000
_cell.length_b   1.000
_cell.length_c   1.000
_cell.angle_alpha   90.00
_cell.angle_beta   90.00
_cell.angle_gamma   90.00
#
_symmetry.space_group_name_H-M   'P 1'
#
loop_
_entity.id
_entity.type
_entity.pdbx_description
1 polymer ?
#
loop_
_entity_poly.entity_id
_entity_poly.type
_entity_poly.pdbx_seq_one_letter_code
_entity_poly.pdbx_strand_id
1 'polypeptide(L)'
;MFNSFKESRYNLVIGTIFERKTSARLSSWLKKVRDSGEHPGWMLPHIFDELGQYWNTDKFKAISDQAKKSRGSLKGGSLHTGGAKTVGAIAREMRFSRKKENEYDPDVWVEERAERTFNDFHQYVAKNLDSSVQLTPELSTQIWKEKVSGLEGIGSSRQAEALDGVQIPVMSDQIVKLTAALAESEQRRVVEQESMSEIVQHIKEQVMNLARRPTTSAPDDTEDESDEDDYVDLTP
;
A
#
# COMPACT_ATOMS: atom_id res chain seq x y z
N MET A 1 4.81 -34.36 2.73
CA MET A 1 5.78 -33.47 3.43
C MET A 1 6.20 -32.24 2.64
N PHE A 2 6.24 -32.24 1.30
CA PHE A 2 6.65 -31.05 0.53
C PHE A 2 5.62 -29.90 0.48
N ASN A 3 4.33 -30.18 0.65
CA ASN A 3 3.28 -29.15 0.58
C ASN A 3 3.23 -28.25 1.82
N SER A 4 3.44 -28.78 3.03
CA SER A 4 3.44 -27.99 4.27
C SER A 4 4.59 -26.97 4.33
N PHE A 5 5.74 -27.29 3.72
CA PHE A 5 6.89 -26.37 3.67
C PHE A 5 6.68 -25.20 2.69
N LYS A 6 6.00 -25.44 1.56
CA LYS A 6 5.62 -24.35 0.64
C LYS A 6 4.57 -23.44 1.28
N GLU A 7 3.55 -24.02 1.88
CA GLU A 7 2.47 -23.30 2.56
C GLU A 7 2.97 -22.44 3.72
N SER A 8 3.92 -22.96 4.53
CA SER A 8 4.60 -22.19 5.58
C SER A 8 5.35 -20.97 5.05
N ARG A 9 6.07 -21.10 3.92
CA ARG A 9 6.76 -19.96 3.30
C ARG A 9 5.80 -18.92 2.73
N TYR A 10 4.68 -19.33 2.14
CA TYR A 10 3.66 -18.39 1.66
C TYR A 10 3.00 -17.63 2.82
N ASN A 11 2.66 -18.33 3.91
CA ASN A 11 2.09 -17.70 5.10
C ASN A 11 3.07 -16.70 5.74
N LEU A 12 4.37 -17.02 5.76
CA LEU A 12 5.39 -16.08 6.22
C LEU A 12 5.46 -14.82 5.35
N VAL A 13 5.46 -14.98 4.02
CA VAL A 13 5.46 -13.84 3.10
C VAL A 13 4.20 -12.99 3.26
N ILE A 14 3.03 -13.61 3.37
CA ILE A 14 1.75 -12.92 3.60
C ILE A 14 1.77 -12.17 4.94
N GLY A 15 2.23 -12.82 6.01
CA GLY A 15 2.37 -12.22 7.34
C GLY A 15 3.27 -10.99 7.31
N THR A 16 4.47 -11.10 6.75
CA THR A 16 5.40 -9.97 6.68
C THR A 16 4.86 -8.79 5.85
N ILE A 17 4.12 -9.05 4.78
CA ILE A 17 3.48 -8.00 3.98
C ILE A 17 2.35 -7.34 4.78
N PHE A 18 1.52 -8.15 5.43
CA PHE A 18 0.43 -7.67 6.27
C PHE A 18 0.97 -6.79 7.40
N GLU A 19 1.94 -7.28 8.18
CA GLU A 19 2.58 -6.55 9.27
C GLU A 19 3.19 -5.24 8.79
N ARG A 20 3.90 -5.24 7.64
CA ARG A 20 4.48 -4.02 7.09
C ARG A 20 3.41 -2.99 6.72
N LYS A 21 2.35 -3.41 6.01
CA LYS A 21 1.28 -2.53 5.55
C LYS A 21 0.45 -2.00 6.72
N THR A 22 0.12 -2.85 7.67
CA THR A 22 -0.63 -2.48 8.87
C THR A 22 0.18 -1.58 9.79
N SER A 23 1.46 -1.88 10.02
CA SER A 23 2.36 -1.02 10.80
C SER A 23 2.49 0.38 10.19
N ALA A 24 2.64 0.48 8.87
CA ALA A 24 2.69 1.77 8.18
C ALA A 24 1.38 2.56 8.31
N ARG A 25 0.23 1.90 8.15
CA ARG A 25 -1.09 2.52 8.35
C ARG A 25 -1.31 2.96 9.79
N LEU A 26 -1.00 2.09 10.76
CA LEU A 26 -1.14 2.37 12.18
C LEU A 26 -0.25 3.54 12.60
N SER A 27 1.01 3.56 12.16
CA SER A 27 1.92 4.68 12.42
C SER A 27 1.37 6.00 11.87
N SER A 28 0.76 5.98 10.69
CA SER A 28 0.11 7.16 10.09
C SER A 28 -1.10 7.62 10.91
N TRP A 29 -1.94 6.71 11.36
CA TRP A 29 -3.08 7.03 12.22
C TRP A 29 -2.65 7.57 13.59
N LEU A 30 -1.69 6.93 14.25
CA LEU A 30 -1.14 7.40 15.53
C LEU A 30 -0.52 8.78 15.39
N LYS A 31 0.16 9.06 14.27
CA LYS A 31 0.66 10.41 13.99
C LYS A 31 -0.49 11.42 13.92
N LYS A 32 -1.57 11.12 13.19
CA LYS A 32 -2.75 12.02 13.10
C LYS A 32 -3.37 12.28 14.47
N VAL A 33 -3.56 11.23 15.27
CA VAL A 33 -4.10 11.31 16.63
C VAL A 33 -3.23 12.19 17.51
N ARG A 34 -1.91 12.03 17.43
CA ARG A 34 -0.97 12.88 18.18
C ARG A 34 -1.00 14.34 17.72
N ASP A 35 -1.07 14.57 16.41
CA ASP A 35 -1.02 15.91 15.84
C ASP A 35 -2.35 16.66 16.06
N SER A 36 -3.50 15.96 16.10
CA SER A 36 -4.81 16.56 16.44
C SER A 36 -5.03 16.69 17.95
N GLY A 37 -4.47 15.80 18.76
CA GLY A 37 -4.73 15.71 20.20
C GLY A 37 -6.13 15.17 20.52
N GLU A 38 -6.89 14.75 19.51
CA GLU A 38 -8.25 14.23 19.67
C GLU A 38 -8.24 12.71 19.85
N HIS A 39 -9.01 12.24 20.82
CA HIS A 39 -9.23 10.81 21.03
C HIS A 39 -10.07 10.22 19.89
N PRO A 40 -9.60 9.18 19.19
CA PRO A 40 -10.38 8.57 18.12
C PRO A 40 -11.31 7.48 18.66
N GLY A 41 -12.54 7.40 18.15
CA GLY A 41 -13.55 6.44 18.61
C GLY A 41 -13.19 4.95 18.46
N TRP A 42 -12.16 4.60 17.68
CA TRP A 42 -11.66 3.21 17.55
C TRP A 42 -10.64 2.83 18.63
N MET A 43 -10.11 3.79 19.39
CA MET A 43 -9.12 3.58 20.44
C MET A 43 -9.81 3.58 21.80
N LEU A 44 -9.40 2.71 22.71
CA LEU A 44 -9.94 2.75 24.07
C LEU A 44 -9.37 3.96 24.82
N PRO A 45 -10.16 4.65 25.68
CA PRO A 45 -9.70 5.84 26.39
C PRO A 45 -8.39 5.64 27.18
N HIS A 46 -8.27 4.53 27.91
CA HIS A 46 -7.06 4.23 28.69
C HIS A 46 -5.80 4.08 27.82
N ILE A 47 -5.92 3.48 26.63
CA ILE A 47 -4.77 3.34 25.71
C ILE A 47 -4.33 4.70 25.17
N PHE A 48 -5.28 5.59 24.91
CA PHE A 48 -4.97 6.96 24.50
C PHE A 48 -4.24 7.73 25.59
N ASP A 49 -4.69 7.60 26.85
CA ASP A 49 -4.03 8.22 28.00
C ASP A 49 -2.60 7.68 28.19
N GLU A 50 -2.41 6.37 28.10
CA GLU A 50 -1.08 5.73 28.15
C GLU A 50 -0.17 6.21 27.01
N LEU A 51 -0.69 6.33 25.79
CA LEU A 51 0.05 6.88 24.65
C LEU A 51 0.41 8.35 24.85
N GLY A 52 -0.51 9.15 25.39
CA GLY A 52 -0.28 10.53 25.76
C GLY A 52 0.85 10.66 26.79
N GLN A 53 0.84 9.82 27.83
CA GLN A 53 1.92 9.76 28.81
C GLN A 53 3.26 9.37 28.15
N TYR A 54 3.26 8.33 27.31
CA TYR A 54 4.45 7.88 26.59
C TYR A 54 5.04 8.97 25.68
N TRP A 55 4.21 9.67 24.89
CA TRP A 55 4.67 10.75 24.02
C TRP A 55 5.24 11.95 24.79
N ASN A 56 4.81 12.14 26.04
CA ASN A 56 5.33 13.20 26.91
C ASN A 56 6.67 12.87 27.56
N THR A 57 7.11 11.60 27.54
CA THR A 57 8.41 11.20 28.08
C THR A 57 9.58 11.85 27.34
N ASP A 58 10.64 12.17 28.08
CA ASP A 58 11.85 12.77 27.51
C ASP A 58 12.52 11.86 26.48
N LYS A 59 12.44 10.55 26.68
CA LYS A 59 12.94 9.55 25.73
C LYS A 59 12.26 9.68 24.37
N PHE A 60 10.93 9.80 24.35
CA PHE A 60 10.21 9.94 23.09
C PHE A 60 10.49 11.28 22.43
N LYS A 61 10.51 12.38 23.20
CA LYS A 61 10.83 13.72 22.69
C LYS A 61 12.23 13.76 22.08
N ALA A 62 13.23 13.20 22.76
CA ALA A 62 14.60 13.12 22.26
C ALA A 62 14.68 12.37 20.92
N ILE A 63 14.03 11.20 20.80
CA ILE A 63 13.99 10.43 19.56
C ILE A 63 13.25 11.21 18.46
N SER A 64 12.12 11.83 18.79
CA SER A 64 11.34 12.61 17.83
C SER A 64 12.13 13.82 17.32
N ASP A 65 12.81 14.54 18.20
CA ASP A 65 13.59 15.72 17.85
C ASP A 65 14.85 15.35 17.08
N GLN A 66 15.51 14.24 17.44
CA GLN A 66 16.58 13.68 16.61
C GLN A 66 16.05 13.33 15.22
N ALA A 67 14.91 12.63 15.10
CA ALA A 67 14.33 12.28 13.80
C ALA A 67 13.91 13.50 12.99
N LYS A 68 13.42 14.58 13.62
CA LYS A 68 13.15 15.87 12.96
C LYS A 68 14.45 16.50 12.46
N LYS A 69 15.52 16.51 13.27
CA LYS A 69 16.85 16.98 12.87
C LYS A 69 17.39 16.17 11.70
N SER A 70 17.31 14.84 11.73
CA SER A 70 17.77 13.98 10.63
C SER A 70 16.96 14.19 9.35
N ARG A 71 15.65 14.47 9.44
CA ARG A 71 14.79 14.80 8.27
C ARG A 71 15.04 16.20 7.72
N GLY A 72 15.32 17.17 8.58
CA GLY A 72 15.66 18.54 8.19
C GLY A 72 17.12 18.70 7.75
N SER A 73 17.98 17.73 8.10
CA SER A 73 19.38 17.72 7.71
C SER A 73 19.50 17.44 6.21
N LEU A 74 19.98 18.44 5.47
CA LEU A 74 20.52 18.26 4.11
C LEU A 74 21.92 17.61 4.14
N LYS A 75 22.44 17.31 5.33
CA LYS A 75 23.78 16.79 5.60
C LYS A 75 23.67 15.33 6.02
N GLY A 76 23.78 14.45 5.03
CA GLY A 76 23.59 13.01 5.18
C GLY A 76 23.13 12.43 3.85
N GLY A 77 24.01 11.71 3.17
CA GLY A 77 23.87 11.28 1.78
C GLY A 77 22.78 10.24 1.51
N SER A 78 21.53 10.47 1.91
CA SER A 78 20.39 9.73 1.37
C SER A 78 19.76 10.53 0.23
N LEU A 79 20.09 10.11 -0.99
CA LEU A 79 19.40 10.48 -2.23
C LEU A 79 17.87 10.31 -2.15
N HIS A 80 17.38 9.59 -1.14
CA HIS A 80 15.97 9.23 -0.95
C HIS A 80 15.27 10.03 0.16
N THR A 81 15.98 10.89 0.92
CA THR A 81 15.34 11.78 1.91
C THR A 81 14.87 13.11 1.33
N GLY A 82 15.24 13.43 0.08
CA GLY A 82 14.86 14.67 -0.60
C GLY A 82 13.39 14.77 -1.01
N GLY A 83 12.53 13.80 -0.68
CA GLY A 83 11.13 13.79 -1.10
C GLY A 83 10.99 13.89 -2.62
N ALA A 84 10.06 14.71 -3.11
CA ALA A 84 9.81 14.96 -4.54
C ALA A 84 10.86 15.87 -5.22
N LYS A 85 12.13 15.82 -4.79
CA LYS A 85 13.23 16.48 -5.49
C LYS A 85 13.80 15.54 -6.54
N THR A 86 14.03 16.06 -7.75
CA THR A 86 14.67 15.27 -8.82
C THR A 86 16.11 14.93 -8.43
N VAL A 87 16.61 13.76 -8.86
CA VAL A 87 17.99 13.31 -8.63
C VAL A 87 19.01 14.39 -9.01
N GLY A 88 18.77 15.14 -10.08
CA GLY A 88 19.61 16.26 -10.49
C GLY A 88 19.57 17.46 -9.53
N ALA A 89 18.44 17.73 -8.87
CA ALA A 89 18.37 18.76 -7.83
C ALA A 89 19.16 18.35 -6.58
N ILE A 90 19.03 17.08 -6.17
CA ILE A 90 19.78 16.52 -5.03
C ILE A 90 21.29 16.52 -5.33
N ALA A 91 21.70 16.14 -6.55
CA ALA A 91 23.10 16.17 -6.97
C ALA A 91 23.68 17.60 -7.01
N ARG A 92 22.89 18.61 -7.41
CA ARG A 92 23.29 20.02 -7.39
C ARG A 92 23.40 20.57 -5.98
N GLU A 93 22.46 20.24 -5.09
CA GLU A 93 22.55 20.60 -3.67
C GLU A 93 23.78 19.95 -3.01
N MET A 94 24.06 18.67 -3.28
CA MET A 94 25.26 17.98 -2.75
C MET A 94 26.58 18.62 -3.21
N ARG A 95 26.65 19.21 -4.41
CA ARG A 95 27.82 19.99 -4.87
C ARG A 95 28.11 21.20 -3.97
N PHE A 96 27.07 21.82 -3.41
CA PHE A 96 27.17 22.93 -2.45
C PHE A 96 27.31 22.45 -0.99
N SER A 97 26.88 21.22 -0.67
CA SER A 97 26.99 20.63 0.67
C SER A 97 28.37 20.06 1.01
N ARG A 98 29.37 20.18 0.12
CA ARG A 98 30.79 19.96 0.46
C ARG A 98 31.17 20.98 1.54
N LYS A 99 31.03 20.57 2.81
CA LYS A 99 31.24 21.38 4.02
C LYS A 99 30.41 22.66 4.05
N LYS A 100 29.10 22.55 4.34
CA LYS A 100 28.42 23.66 5.01
C LYS A 100 28.57 23.46 6.52
N GLU A 101 29.35 24.37 7.08
CA GLU A 101 29.82 24.45 8.47
C GLU A 101 28.65 24.35 9.44
N ASN A 102 28.82 23.62 10.55
CA ASN A 102 27.95 23.82 11.69
C ASN A 102 28.31 25.20 12.25
N GLU A 103 27.32 26.00 12.65
CA GLU A 103 27.52 27.35 13.20
C GLU A 103 28.36 27.38 14.50
N TYR A 104 28.65 26.21 15.10
CA TYR A 104 29.42 26.10 16.34
C TYR A 104 30.64 25.16 16.31
N ASP A 105 30.76 24.24 15.35
CA ASP A 105 31.99 23.43 15.18
C ASP A 105 32.03 22.74 13.81
N PRO A 106 32.88 23.19 12.87
CA PRO A 106 32.95 22.67 11.51
C PRO A 106 33.49 21.24 11.40
N ASP A 107 34.06 20.65 12.46
CA ASP A 107 34.66 19.30 12.44
C ASP A 107 33.76 18.20 13.04
N VAL A 108 32.57 18.54 13.54
CA VAL A 108 31.67 17.57 14.19
C VAL A 108 30.59 17.07 13.23
N TRP A 109 30.57 15.77 12.97
CA TRP A 109 29.52 15.11 12.20
C TRP A 109 28.20 15.05 12.98
N VAL A 110 27.07 15.21 12.29
CA VAL A 110 25.73 15.25 12.92
C VAL A 110 25.38 13.92 13.61
N GLU A 111 25.84 12.79 13.04
CA GLU A 111 25.68 11.45 13.59
C GLU A 111 26.85 10.56 13.13
N GLU A 112 27.28 9.61 13.98
CA GLU A 112 28.39 8.67 13.72
C GLU A 112 28.22 7.89 12.41
N ARG A 113 26.96 7.63 12.02
CA ARG A 113 26.63 6.95 10.77
C ARG A 113 27.05 7.76 9.54
N ALA A 114 26.86 9.09 9.58
CA ALA A 114 27.21 9.97 8.47
C ALA A 114 28.73 10.05 8.29
N GLU A 115 29.47 10.10 9.40
CA GLU A 115 30.93 10.06 9.42
C GLU A 115 31.46 8.75 8.83
N ARG A 116 30.95 7.61 9.30
CA ARG A 116 31.37 6.29 8.85
C ARG A 116 31.17 6.10 7.35
N THR A 117 29.98 6.44 6.85
CA THR A 117 29.64 6.33 5.42
C THR A 117 30.50 7.23 4.54
N PHE A 118 30.82 8.43 5.00
CA PHE A 118 31.71 9.35 4.29
C PHE A 118 33.14 8.82 4.25
N ASN A 119 33.66 8.34 5.38
CA ASN A 119 35.00 7.77 5.48
C ASN A 119 35.17 6.51 4.63
N ASP A 120 34.16 5.63 4.59
CA ASP A 120 34.17 4.41 3.77
C ASP A 120 34.29 4.73 2.27
N PHE A 121 33.53 5.73 1.80
CA PHE A 121 33.63 6.19 0.40
C PHE A 121 35.02 6.75 0.08
N HIS A 122 35.56 7.62 0.94
CA HIS A 122 36.87 8.21 0.71
C HIS A 122 38.00 7.18 0.77
N GLN A 123 37.93 6.22 1.68
CA GLN A 123 38.87 5.12 1.74
C GLN A 123 38.80 4.24 0.48
N TYR A 124 37.60 3.99 -0.05
CA TYR A 124 37.41 3.24 -1.29
C TYR A 124 38.01 3.98 -2.49
N VAL A 125 37.74 5.29 -2.63
CA VAL A 125 38.33 6.10 -3.70
C VAL A 125 39.86 6.09 -3.62
N ALA A 126 40.43 6.26 -2.43
CA ALA A 126 41.88 6.24 -2.24
C ALA A 126 42.54 4.88 -2.52
N LYS A 127 41.80 3.77 -2.33
CA LYS A 127 42.31 2.40 -2.58
C LYS A 127 42.13 1.93 -4.02
N ASN A 128 41.10 2.40 -4.72
CA ASN A 128 40.68 1.82 -6.00
C ASN A 128 40.81 2.79 -7.19
N LEU A 129 40.94 4.09 -6.96
CA LEU A 129 41.27 5.05 -8.02
C LEU A 129 42.73 5.43 -7.92
N ASP A 130 43.40 5.34 -9.06
CA ASP A 130 44.76 5.83 -9.19
C ASP A 130 44.77 7.36 -9.02
N SER A 131 45.82 7.90 -8.39
CA SER A 131 45.88 9.33 -8.02
C SER A 131 45.84 10.28 -9.23
N SER A 132 45.99 9.73 -10.44
CA SER A 132 45.94 10.47 -11.72
C SER A 132 44.52 10.61 -12.29
N VAL A 133 43.54 9.82 -11.83
CA VAL A 133 42.16 9.86 -12.32
C VAL A 133 41.39 10.95 -11.59
N GLN A 134 40.98 12.00 -12.31
CA GLN A 134 40.11 13.03 -11.73
C GLN A 134 38.74 12.44 -11.43
N LEU A 135 38.29 12.57 -10.18
CA LEU A 135 36.99 12.09 -9.74
C LEU A 135 35.88 12.95 -10.36
N THR A 136 35.35 12.54 -11.52
CA THR A 136 34.23 13.22 -12.17
C THR A 136 32.95 13.07 -11.35
N PRO A 137 32.00 14.02 -11.45
CA PRO A 137 30.72 13.96 -10.74
C PRO A 137 29.94 12.67 -11.00
N GLU A 138 29.99 12.17 -12.24
CA GLU A 138 29.32 10.96 -12.69
C GLU A 138 29.94 9.71 -12.05
N LEU A 139 31.28 9.61 -12.06
CA LEU A 139 32.02 8.50 -11.45
C LEU A 139 31.88 8.49 -9.93
N SER A 140 31.94 9.67 -9.30
CA SER A 140 31.68 9.82 -7.86
C SER A 140 30.27 9.35 -7.49
N THR A 141 29.27 9.68 -8.30
CA THR A 141 27.88 9.27 -8.06
C THR A 141 27.71 7.76 -8.23
N GLN A 142 28.40 7.16 -9.19
CA GLN A 142 28.37 5.71 -9.43
C GLN A 142 29.01 4.93 -8.28
N ILE A 143 30.21 5.32 -7.85
CA ILE A 143 30.92 4.69 -6.72
C ILE A 143 30.11 4.80 -5.43
N TRP A 144 29.54 5.99 -5.17
CA TRP A 144 28.68 6.21 -4.00
C TRP A 144 27.43 5.32 -4.07
N LYS A 145 26.79 5.21 -5.23
CA LYS A 145 25.62 4.35 -5.43
C LYS A 145 25.92 2.88 -5.11
N GLU A 146 27.05 2.38 -5.58
CA GLU A 146 27.46 0.99 -5.38
C GLU A 146 27.81 0.70 -3.90
N LYS A 147 28.64 1.54 -3.28
CA LYS A 147 29.26 1.22 -1.98
C LYS A 147 28.55 1.80 -0.77
N VAL A 148 27.95 2.98 -0.87
CA VAL A 148 27.30 3.64 0.27
C VAL A 148 25.82 3.25 0.38
N SER A 149 25.10 3.22 -0.73
CA SER A 149 23.65 2.90 -0.72
C SER A 149 23.32 1.42 -0.53
N GLY A 150 24.33 0.54 -0.36
CA GLY A 150 24.09 -0.87 -0.07
C GLY A 150 23.31 -1.61 -1.17
N LEU A 151 23.52 -1.25 -2.44
CA LEU A 151 22.95 -1.98 -3.57
C LEU A 151 23.56 -3.39 -3.74
N GLU A 152 24.54 -3.76 -2.93
CA GLU A 152 24.99 -5.16 -2.79
C GLU A 152 24.16 -5.99 -1.77
N GLY A 153 23.13 -5.45 -1.12
CA GLY A 153 22.38 -6.23 -0.12
C GLY A 153 20.91 -5.90 0.13
N ILE A 154 20.40 -4.74 -0.27
CA ILE A 154 18.98 -4.40 -0.02
C ILE A 154 18.39 -3.78 -1.30
N GLY A 155 17.89 -4.64 -2.19
CA GLY A 155 16.95 -4.22 -3.24
C GLY A 155 17.54 -3.80 -4.58
N SER A 156 18.80 -4.13 -4.90
CA SER A 156 19.13 -4.34 -6.31
C SER A 156 18.60 -5.71 -6.69
N SER A 157 17.66 -5.74 -7.62
CA SER A 157 17.23 -6.96 -8.27
C SER A 157 18.45 -7.66 -8.89
N ARG A 158 19.00 -8.64 -8.18
CA ARG A 158 19.63 -9.80 -8.82
C ARG A 158 18.54 -10.77 -9.34
N GLN A 159 17.45 -10.22 -9.91
CA GLN A 159 16.68 -10.87 -10.99
C GLN A 159 17.02 -10.24 -12.34
N ALA A 160 18.22 -9.69 -12.49
CA ALA A 160 18.94 -9.85 -13.74
C ALA A 160 19.83 -11.10 -13.62
N GLU A 161 19.22 -12.25 -13.32
CA GLU A 161 19.66 -13.44 -14.09
C GLU A 161 19.53 -13.00 -15.53
N ALA A 162 20.56 -13.19 -16.36
CA ALA A 162 20.46 -12.94 -17.78
C ALA A 162 19.17 -13.60 -18.26
N LEU A 163 18.11 -12.81 -18.47
CA LEU A 163 16.89 -13.27 -19.12
C LEU A 163 17.38 -13.59 -20.52
N ASP A 164 17.74 -14.86 -20.72
CA ASP A 164 18.14 -15.41 -21.99
C ASP A 164 17.15 -14.91 -23.03
N GLY A 165 17.62 -14.55 -24.24
CA GLY A 165 16.78 -13.95 -25.28
C GLY A 165 15.55 -14.81 -25.62
N VAL A 166 15.55 -16.08 -25.20
CA VAL A 166 14.47 -17.06 -25.27
C VAL A 166 13.33 -16.83 -24.26
N GLN A 167 13.57 -16.23 -23.09
CA GLN A 167 12.54 -16.03 -22.05
C GLN A 167 11.62 -14.83 -22.33
N ILE A 168 12.12 -13.81 -23.01
CA ILE A 168 11.36 -12.60 -23.41
C ILE A 168 10.19 -12.93 -24.36
N PRO A 169 10.36 -13.72 -25.44
CA PRO A 169 9.25 -14.08 -26.32
C PRO A 169 8.21 -14.95 -25.60
N VAL A 170 8.63 -15.86 -24.72
CA VAL A 170 7.72 -16.72 -23.95
C VAL A 170 6.82 -15.90 -23.03
N MET A 171 7.36 -14.90 -22.33
CA MET A 171 6.56 -14.00 -21.51
C MET A 171 5.65 -13.11 -22.37
N SER A 172 6.12 -12.68 -23.54
CA SER A 172 5.31 -11.89 -24.47
C SER A 172 4.09 -12.69 -24.98
N ASP A 173 4.30 -13.95 -25.35
CA ASP A 173 3.22 -14.86 -25.75
C ASP A 173 2.21 -15.11 -24.63
N GLN A 174 2.67 -15.17 -23.36
CA GLN A 174 1.78 -15.28 -22.20
C GLN A 174 0.94 -14.03 -22.00
N ILE A 175 1.50 -12.84 -22.19
CA ILE A 175 0.75 -11.58 -22.11
C ILE A 175 -0.33 -11.54 -23.19
N VAL A 176 -0.02 -11.96 -24.42
CA VAL A 176 -1.00 -12.04 -25.51
C VAL A 176 -2.13 -13.02 -25.16
N LYS A 177 -1.80 -14.21 -24.65
CA LYS A 177 -2.81 -15.20 -24.23
C LYS A 177 -3.72 -14.69 -23.11
N LEU A 178 -3.16 -14.02 -22.10
CA LEU A 178 -3.94 -13.44 -21.01
C LEU A 178 -4.83 -12.29 -21.49
N THR A 179 -4.34 -11.48 -22.43
CA THR A 179 -5.12 -10.38 -23.02
C THR A 179 -6.31 -10.92 -23.83
N ALA A 180 -6.10 -11.98 -24.62
CA ALA A 180 -7.18 -12.64 -25.35
C ALA A 180 -8.23 -13.28 -24.41
N ALA A 181 -7.77 -14.01 -23.39
CA ALA A 181 -8.68 -14.62 -22.41
C ALA A 181 -9.50 -13.58 -21.62
N LEU A 182 -8.91 -12.41 -21.35
CA LEU A 182 -9.62 -11.30 -20.70
C LEU A 182 -10.74 -10.75 -21.61
N ALA A 183 -10.44 -10.52 -22.89
CA ALA A 183 -11.43 -10.06 -23.86
C ALA A 183 -12.58 -11.06 -24.05
N GLU A 184 -12.28 -12.36 -24.12
CA GLU A 184 -13.32 -13.41 -24.18
C GLU A 184 -14.19 -13.43 -22.91
N SER A 185 -13.58 -13.23 -21.73
CA SER A 185 -14.33 -13.18 -20.48
C SER A 185 -15.25 -11.96 -20.40
N GLU A 186 -14.82 -10.80 -20.90
CA GLU A 186 -15.65 -9.60 -20.95
C GLU A 186 -16.84 -9.80 -21.90
N GLN A 187 -16.60 -10.40 -23.08
CA GLN A 187 -17.67 -10.68 -24.04
C GLN A 187 -18.72 -11.65 -23.48
N ARG A 188 -18.29 -12.71 -22.76
CA ARG A 188 -19.23 -13.62 -22.09
C ARG A 188 -20.11 -12.92 -21.08
N ARG A 189 -19.55 -12.01 -20.26
CA ARG A 189 -20.32 -11.23 -19.29
C ARG A 189 -21.37 -10.34 -19.94
N VAL A 190 -21.05 -9.75 -21.10
CA VAL A 190 -22.01 -8.92 -21.85
C VAL A 190 -23.16 -9.78 -22.38
N VAL A 191 -22.86 -10.93 -23.00
CA VAL A 191 -23.89 -11.84 -23.52
C VAL A 191 -24.78 -12.38 -22.40
N GLU A 192 -24.19 -12.76 -21.26
CA GLU A 192 -24.96 -13.19 -20.08
C GLU A 192 -25.87 -12.07 -19.56
N GLN A 193 -25.37 -10.83 -19.52
CA GLN A 193 -26.15 -9.67 -19.10
C GLN A 193 -27.32 -9.37 -20.06
N GLU A 194 -27.08 -9.47 -21.37
CA GLU A 194 -28.13 -9.31 -22.40
C GLU A 194 -29.20 -10.39 -22.27
N SER A 195 -28.81 -11.66 -22.13
CA SER A 195 -29.73 -12.77 -21.92
C SER A 195 -30.58 -12.60 -20.65
N MET A 196 -29.95 -12.17 -19.53
CA MET A 196 -30.70 -11.86 -18.31
C MET A 196 -31.69 -10.72 -18.52
N SER A 197 -31.34 -9.69 -19.29
CA SER A 197 -32.22 -8.58 -19.61
C SER A 197 -33.45 -9.04 -20.41
N GLU A 198 -33.27 -9.91 -21.41
CA GLU A 198 -34.36 -10.49 -22.19
C GLU A 198 -35.33 -11.30 -21.31
N ILE A 199 -34.80 -12.12 -20.39
CA ILE A 199 -35.60 -12.90 -19.45
C ILE A 199 -36.43 -11.97 -18.55
N VAL A 200 -35.81 -10.92 -18.01
CA VAL A 200 -36.51 -9.93 -17.17
C VAL A 200 -37.61 -9.22 -17.95
N GLN A 201 -37.36 -8.86 -19.21
CA GLN A 201 -38.39 -8.25 -20.07
C GLN A 201 -39.53 -9.22 -20.36
N HIS A 202 -39.23 -10.48 -20.67
CA HIS A 202 -40.26 -11.49 -20.91
C HIS A 202 -41.14 -11.75 -19.68
N ILE A 203 -40.54 -11.86 -18.49
CA ILE A 203 -41.28 -11.99 -17.23
C ILE A 203 -42.18 -10.78 -17.00
N LYS A 204 -41.67 -9.58 -17.23
CA LYS A 204 -42.46 -8.34 -17.10
C LYS A 204 -43.68 -8.36 -18.03
N GLU A 205 -43.52 -8.83 -19.26
CA GLU A 205 -44.62 -8.94 -20.22
C GLU A 205 -45.66 -10.00 -19.80
N GLN A 206 -45.24 -11.16 -19.31
CA GLN A 206 -46.15 -12.17 -18.76
C GLN A 206 -46.99 -11.62 -17.59
N VAL A 207 -46.36 -10.90 -16.66
CA VAL A 207 -47.05 -10.27 -15.51
C VAL A 207 -48.08 -9.25 -15.97
N MET A 208 -47.73 -8.40 -16.95
CA MET A 208 -48.64 -7.40 -17.51
C MET A 208 -49.85 -8.04 -18.22
N ASN A 209 -49.65 -9.16 -18.91
CA ASN A 209 -50.72 -9.90 -19.57
C ASN A 209 -51.64 -10.62 -18.57
N LEU A 210 -51.09 -11.11 -17.44
CA LEU A 210 -51.87 -11.72 -16.37
C LEU A 210 -52.78 -10.70 -15.66
N ALA A 211 -52.30 -9.46 -15.47
CA ALA A 211 -53.07 -8.37 -14.88
C ALA A 211 -54.19 -7.83 -15.80
N ARG A 212 -54.16 -8.12 -17.11
CA ARG A 212 -55.17 -7.71 -18.08
C ARG A 212 -56.25 -8.75 -18.34
N ARG A 213 -56.21 -9.92 -17.68
CA ARG A 213 -57.23 -10.96 -17.88
C ARG A 213 -58.58 -10.42 -17.36
N PRO A 214 -59.61 -10.26 -18.20
CA PRO A 214 -60.93 -9.88 -17.72
C PRO A 214 -61.45 -11.00 -16.82
N THR A 215 -61.81 -10.68 -15.58
CA THR A 215 -62.67 -11.51 -14.74
C THR A 215 -64.02 -11.64 -15.47
N THR A 216 -64.12 -12.68 -16.29
CA THR A 216 -65.37 -13.07 -16.93
C THR A 216 -66.26 -13.71 -15.87
N SER A 217 -67.30 -12.96 -15.52
CA SER A 217 -68.61 -13.37 -14.97
C SER A 217 -68.73 -14.67 -14.15
N ALA A 218 -69.30 -14.53 -12.96
CA ALA A 218 -70.46 -15.34 -12.59
C ALA A 218 -71.47 -14.45 -11.83
N PRO A 219 -72.71 -14.32 -12.31
CA PRO A 219 -73.85 -13.91 -11.48
C PRO A 219 -74.50 -15.17 -10.89
N ASP A 220 -74.81 -15.18 -9.60
CA ASP A 220 -76.10 -15.74 -9.20
C ASP A 220 -76.51 -15.19 -7.84
N ASP A 221 -77.74 -14.71 -7.83
CA ASP A 221 -78.51 -14.33 -6.66
C ASP A 221 -78.81 -15.58 -5.83
N THR A 222 -78.78 -15.46 -4.51
CA THR A 222 -79.77 -16.09 -3.64
C THR A 222 -79.66 -15.45 -2.26
N GLU A 223 -80.64 -14.60 -1.99
CA GLU A 223 -81.11 -14.31 -0.64
C GLU A 223 -81.48 -15.64 0.01
N ASP A 224 -80.86 -15.98 1.13
CA ASP A 224 -81.40 -16.97 2.05
C ASP A 224 -81.18 -16.46 3.47
N GLU A 225 -82.23 -15.85 4.01
CA GLU A 225 -82.38 -15.62 5.43
C GLU A 225 -82.54 -16.97 6.13
N SER A 226 -81.68 -17.27 7.09
CA SER A 226 -82.03 -18.21 8.14
C SER A 226 -81.51 -17.74 9.49
N ASP A 227 -82.51 -17.54 10.33
CA ASP A 227 -82.53 -17.23 11.74
C ASP A 227 -81.62 -18.10 12.62
N GLU A 228 -81.23 -17.48 13.74
CA GLU A 228 -81.12 -18.01 15.10
C GLU A 228 -80.55 -19.44 15.30
N ASP A 229 -79.43 -19.54 16.03
CA ASP A 229 -79.45 -20.10 17.39
C ASP A 229 -78.03 -20.29 17.97
N ASP A 230 -77.78 -19.52 19.03
CA ASP A 230 -77.31 -19.99 20.34
C ASP A 230 -76.11 -20.97 20.43
N TYR A 231 -74.93 -20.47 20.81
CA TYR A 231 -74.07 -21.22 21.73
C TYR A 231 -73.11 -20.34 22.54
N VAL A 232 -73.59 -20.01 23.74
CA VAL A 232 -72.92 -19.82 25.05
C VAL A 232 -71.41 -19.53 25.15
N ASP A 233 -71.18 -18.40 25.82
CA ASP A 233 -70.03 -17.97 26.60
C ASP A 233 -69.59 -19.02 27.64
N LEU A 234 -68.30 -19.38 27.61
CA LEU A 234 -67.54 -19.83 28.77
C LEU A 234 -66.14 -19.18 28.73
N THR A 235 -66.07 -17.99 29.31
CA THR A 235 -64.89 -17.36 29.93
C THR A 235 -64.34 -18.20 31.12
N PRO A 236 -63.18 -17.88 31.72
CA PRO A 236 -62.16 -16.87 31.37
C PRO A 236 -60.77 -17.45 31.01
#